data_AF-A0A9W6WG53-F1
#
_entry.id   AF-A0A9W6WG53-F1
#
_cell.length_a   1.000
_cell.length_b   1.000
_cell.length_c   1.000
_cell.angle_alpha   90.00
_cell.angle_beta   90.00
_cell.angle_gamma   90.00
#
_symmetry.space_group_name_H-M   'P 1'
#
loop_
_entity.id
_entity.type
_entity.pdbx_description
1 polymer ?
#
loop_
_entity_poly.entity_id
_entity_poly.type
_entity_poly.pdbx_seq_one_letter_code
_entity_poly.pdbx_strand_id
1 'polypeptide(L)'
;MLSRSNRILNRNSTHGNNIIINNHNSIINKLIISSKFHTSSNLQNEIRLGEDPVEYLIKQNQQVKTRIHGSYIFSKVLDKKFRLGTNHLYDNPLTNFHAGAKRSAIGFAVIGLFFSHLMDATGIIIPEASILLSVVSLIPFPIVQILSRPHVSRIYRLYDTSKPQTLENLVDDETLIFQRLDWRGKKTFNELIKVDTLRLPKPEESRFGWVNLVSEDPNTKLIKYFNVTDGIGGINMDRIWSIAERKSGVDNGRNFFEK
;
A
#
# COMPACT_ATOMS: atom_id res chain seq x y z
N MET A 1 -34.45 47.42 27.88
CA MET A 1 -34.60 48.88 27.77
C MET A 1 -33.21 49.47 27.54
N LEU A 2 -32.99 50.10 26.36
CA LEU A 2 -32.11 51.25 26.06
C LEU A 2 -30.61 51.14 26.47
N SER A 3 -29.60 51.58 25.72
CA SER A 3 -29.48 52.29 24.45
C SER A 3 -27.97 52.44 24.14
N ARG A 4 -27.61 52.26 22.86
CA ARG A 4 -26.55 52.89 22.06
C ARG A 4 -25.38 53.62 22.74
N SER A 5 -24.17 53.42 22.20
CA SER A 5 -23.43 54.54 21.60
C SER A 5 -22.42 54.11 20.54
N ASN A 6 -22.68 54.48 19.29
CA ASN A 6 -21.71 54.54 18.19
C ASN A 6 -20.80 55.74 18.40
N ARG A 7 -19.50 55.60 18.17
CA ARG A 7 -18.65 56.75 17.82
C ARG A 7 -17.67 56.38 16.71
N ILE A 8 -18.01 56.88 15.52
CA ILE A 8 -17.16 57.01 14.35
C ILE A 8 -16.23 58.19 14.60
N LEU A 9 -14.93 58.02 14.38
CA LEU A 9 -14.05 59.13 14.02
C LEU A 9 -13.23 58.74 12.80
N ASN A 10 -13.54 59.45 11.73
CA ASN A 10 -12.96 59.43 10.40
C ASN A 10 -11.81 60.45 10.39
N ARG A 11 -10.63 60.12 9.85
CA ARG A 11 -9.64 61.11 9.41
C ARG A 11 -8.84 60.56 8.23
N ASN A 12 -9.16 61.09 7.06
CA ASN A 12 -8.36 61.00 5.83
C ASN A 12 -7.09 61.84 5.96
N SER A 13 -5.96 61.34 5.43
CA SER A 13 -5.01 62.18 4.71
C SER A 13 -4.21 61.33 3.73
N THR A 14 -4.46 61.63 2.46
CA THR A 14 -3.72 61.22 1.27
C THR A 14 -2.29 61.75 1.29
N HIS A 15 -1.31 60.91 0.92
CA HIS A 15 -0.18 61.32 0.06
C HIS A 15 0.46 60.07 -0.54
N GLY A 16 0.58 60.09 -1.87
CA GLY A 16 1.03 58.96 -2.65
C GLY A 16 2.52 58.70 -2.52
N ASN A 17 2.87 57.46 -2.85
CA ASN A 17 4.05 57.15 -3.65
C ASN A 17 3.81 55.80 -4.33
N ASN A 18 3.51 55.89 -5.63
CA ASN A 18 3.60 54.78 -6.57
C ASN A 18 5.06 54.34 -6.63
N ILE A 19 5.39 53.21 -6.02
CA ILE A 19 6.60 52.46 -6.38
C ILE A 19 6.13 51.20 -7.10
N ILE A 20 6.24 51.28 -8.42
CA ILE A 20 6.17 50.18 -9.37
C ILE A 20 7.34 49.25 -9.03
N ILE A 21 7.08 48.15 -8.31
CA ILE A 21 8.00 47.00 -8.28
C ILE A 21 7.44 45.94 -9.21
N ASN A 22 8.04 45.96 -10.40
CA ASN A 22 7.80 45.07 -11.51
C ASN A 22 7.95 43.58 -11.11
N ASN A 23 6.84 42.85 -11.14
CA ASN A 23 6.59 41.84 -12.17
C ASN A 23 7.68 40.76 -12.45
N HIS A 24 8.37 40.24 -11.42
CA HIS A 24 9.28 39.09 -11.58
C HIS A 24 8.83 37.77 -10.88
N ASN A 25 7.70 37.77 -10.18
CA ASN A 25 7.20 36.58 -9.48
C ASN A 25 6.11 35.78 -10.22
N SER A 26 5.73 36.17 -11.44
CA SER A 26 4.66 35.50 -12.21
C SER A 26 5.14 34.33 -13.08
N ILE A 27 6.46 34.15 -13.23
CA ILE A 27 7.05 33.09 -14.06
C ILE A 27 7.38 31.83 -13.23
N ILE A 28 7.67 31.98 -11.93
CA ILE A 28 8.02 30.84 -11.05
C ILE A 28 6.76 30.04 -10.65
N ASN A 29 5.57 30.64 -10.65
CA ASN A 29 4.31 29.94 -10.34
C ASN A 29 3.69 29.17 -11.53
N LYS A 30 4.32 29.18 -12.72
CA LYS A 30 3.82 28.47 -13.91
C LYS A 30 4.50 27.12 -14.19
N LEU A 31 5.45 26.71 -13.36
CA LEU A 31 6.13 25.41 -13.43
C LEU A 31 5.65 24.40 -12.38
N ILE A 32 4.52 24.66 -11.74
CA ILE A 32 3.78 23.64 -11.01
C ILE A 32 2.93 22.87 -12.03
N ILE A 33 3.56 21.90 -12.69
CA ILE A 33 2.89 20.83 -13.45
C ILE A 33 2.21 19.91 -12.43
N SER A 34 1.19 20.41 -11.71
CA SER A 34 0.43 19.60 -10.73
C SER A 34 -1.04 19.41 -11.10
N SER A 35 -1.54 20.01 -12.18
CA SER A 35 -2.98 20.02 -12.48
C SER A 35 -3.45 19.06 -13.59
N LYS A 36 -2.62 18.13 -14.05
CA LYS A 36 -3.03 17.10 -15.03
C LYS A 36 -2.88 15.64 -14.57
N PHE A 37 -2.95 15.40 -13.26
CA PHE A 37 -3.29 14.07 -12.78
C PHE A 37 -4.72 14.10 -12.29
N HIS A 38 -5.63 13.53 -13.09
CA HIS A 38 -6.87 12.99 -12.55
C HIS A 38 -6.49 12.01 -11.44
N THR A 39 -6.51 12.46 -10.20
CA THR A 39 -6.56 11.62 -9.02
C THR A 39 -7.94 10.99 -8.99
N SER A 40 -8.16 10.03 -9.91
CA SER A 40 -9.12 8.98 -9.65
C SER A 40 -8.74 8.44 -8.28
N SER A 41 -9.63 8.60 -7.31
CA SER A 41 -9.53 7.98 -6.00
C SER A 41 -9.48 6.48 -6.25
N ASN A 42 -8.29 5.99 -6.50
CA ASN A 42 -7.96 4.59 -6.58
C ASN A 42 -7.45 4.25 -5.19
N LEU A 43 -7.77 3.07 -4.67
CA LEU A 43 -7.22 2.52 -3.42
C LEU A 43 -5.70 2.25 -3.49
N GLN A 44 -4.97 3.02 -4.30
CA GLN A 44 -3.52 3.09 -4.23
C GLN A 44 -3.18 4.05 -3.11
N ASN A 45 -2.92 3.50 -1.92
CA ASN A 45 -2.37 4.29 -0.83
C ASN A 45 -0.93 4.61 -1.22
N GLU A 46 -0.66 5.89 -1.48
CA GLU A 46 0.72 6.35 -1.52
C GLU A 46 1.26 6.32 -0.10
N ILE A 47 2.34 5.58 0.10
CA ILE A 47 2.94 5.44 1.42
C ILE A 47 3.93 6.58 1.62
N ARG A 48 3.72 7.36 2.67
CA ARG A 48 4.65 8.39 3.11
C ARG A 48 5.40 7.86 4.32
N LEU A 49 6.73 7.87 4.24
CA LEU A 49 7.56 7.31 5.31
C LEU A 49 7.55 8.26 6.50
N GLY A 50 7.34 7.72 7.70
CA GLY A 50 7.31 8.51 8.93
C GLY A 50 6.02 9.30 9.16
N GLU A 51 5.05 9.19 8.26
CA GLU A 51 3.69 9.67 8.49
C GLU A 51 2.79 8.49 8.85
N ASP A 52 1.82 8.76 9.72
CA ASP A 52 0.73 7.84 9.93
C ASP A 52 -0.02 7.63 8.61
N PRO A 53 -0.47 6.41 8.34
CA PRO A 53 -1.23 6.17 7.13
C PRO A 53 -2.49 7.02 7.15
N VAL A 54 -2.66 7.84 6.11
CA VAL A 54 -3.88 8.66 5.97
C VAL A 54 -5.09 7.72 5.98
N GLU A 55 -5.95 7.87 7.00
CA GLU A 55 -7.24 7.20 7.05
C GLU A 55 -8.13 7.79 5.95
N TYR A 56 -8.15 7.14 4.79
CA TYR A 56 -9.08 7.50 3.75
C TYR A 56 -10.45 6.94 4.10
N LEU A 57 -11.42 7.83 4.33
CA LEU A 57 -12.83 7.45 4.30
C LEU A 57 -13.13 6.87 2.92
N ILE A 58 -13.40 5.57 2.86
CA ILE A 58 -13.74 4.89 1.61
C ILE A 58 -15.04 5.50 1.09
N LYS A 59 -14.98 6.16 -0.08
CA LYS A 59 -16.19 6.71 -0.70
C LYS A 59 -17.10 5.56 -1.10
N GLN A 60 -18.37 5.62 -0.71
CA GLN A 60 -19.34 4.53 -0.93
C GLN A 60 -19.49 4.12 -2.41
N ASN A 61 -19.25 5.03 -3.35
CA ASN A 61 -19.38 4.80 -4.80
C ASN A 61 -18.02 4.56 -5.51
N GLN A 62 -16.95 4.27 -4.76
CA GLN A 62 -15.62 4.12 -5.33
C GLN A 62 -15.46 2.76 -6.02
N GLN A 63 -15.09 2.77 -7.30
CA GLN A 63 -14.78 1.54 -8.03
C GLN A 63 -13.49 0.90 -7.51
N VAL A 64 -13.57 -0.38 -7.19
CA VAL A 64 -12.44 -1.13 -6.66
C VAL A 64 -11.64 -1.73 -7.82
N LYS A 65 -10.33 -1.45 -7.85
CA LYS A 65 -9.40 -2.05 -8.82
C LYS A 65 -8.62 -3.17 -8.14
N THR A 66 -8.57 -4.34 -8.76
CA THR A 66 -7.83 -5.51 -8.26
C THR A 66 -6.94 -6.09 -9.36
N ARG A 67 -5.83 -6.70 -8.96
CA ARG A 67 -5.00 -7.52 -9.84
C ARG A 67 -5.50 -8.96 -9.76
N ILE A 68 -5.75 -9.56 -10.92
CA ILE A 68 -6.17 -10.96 -11.05
C ILE A 68 -4.91 -11.84 -10.98
N HIS A 69 -5.09 -13.13 -10.64
CA HIS A 69 -4.05 -14.13 -10.80
C HIS A 69 -3.43 -14.07 -12.21
N GLY A 70 -2.09 -14.05 -12.28
CA GLY A 70 -1.32 -13.98 -13.53
C GLY A 70 -1.02 -12.58 -14.07
N SER A 71 -1.63 -11.50 -13.56
CA SER A 71 -1.37 -10.13 -14.01
C SER A 71 -0.58 -9.31 -12.99
N TYR A 72 0.71 -9.09 -13.25
CA TYR A 72 1.59 -8.29 -12.40
C TYR A 72 1.43 -6.77 -12.59
N ILE A 73 0.92 -6.36 -13.75
CA ILE A 73 0.91 -4.94 -14.17
C ILE A 73 -0.52 -4.43 -14.32
N PHE A 74 -1.44 -5.23 -14.87
CA PHE A 74 -2.79 -4.78 -15.20
C PHE A 74 -3.77 -5.02 -14.05
N SER A 75 -4.44 -3.95 -13.63
CA SER A 75 -5.56 -4.00 -12.69
C SER A 75 -6.88 -4.08 -13.45
N LYS A 76 -7.75 -5.01 -13.07
CA LYS A 76 -9.14 -5.09 -13.51
C LYS A 76 -10.02 -4.28 -12.55
N VAL A 77 -10.97 -3.55 -13.12
CA VAL A 77 -12.02 -2.88 -12.33
C VAL A 77 -13.06 -3.94 -11.96
N LEU A 78 -13.37 -4.06 -10.67
CA LEU A 78 -14.43 -4.92 -10.19
C LEU A 78 -15.80 -4.34 -10.58
N ASP A 79 -16.79 -5.22 -10.66
CA ASP A 79 -18.18 -4.81 -10.91
C ASP A 79 -18.67 -3.83 -9.85
N LYS A 80 -19.56 -2.90 -10.23
CA LYS A 80 -20.06 -1.81 -9.39
C LYS A 80 -20.84 -2.29 -8.16
N LYS A 81 -21.33 -3.52 -8.18
CA LYS A 81 -22.00 -4.17 -7.04
C LYS A 81 -21.04 -4.49 -5.89
N PHE A 82 -19.73 -4.52 -6.13
CA PHE A 82 -18.77 -4.81 -5.09
C PHE A 82 -18.33 -3.54 -4.37
N ARG A 83 -18.49 -3.54 -3.04
CA ARG A 83 -18.11 -2.43 -2.16
C ARG A 83 -17.13 -2.91 -1.10
N LEU A 84 -16.06 -2.16 -0.89
CA LEU A 84 -15.14 -2.40 0.23
C LEU A 84 -15.81 -2.09 1.57
N GLY A 85 -15.45 -2.87 2.58
CA GLY A 85 -15.78 -2.55 3.97
C GLY A 85 -15.15 -1.25 4.41
N THR A 86 -15.92 -0.43 5.14
CA THR A 86 -15.47 0.87 5.66
C THR A 86 -14.21 0.73 6.52
N ASN A 87 -14.15 -0.33 7.32
CA ASN A 87 -13.01 -0.63 8.19
C ASN A 87 -12.18 -1.77 7.61
N HIS A 88 -10.86 -1.67 7.79
CA HIS A 88 -9.95 -2.76 7.50
C HIS A 88 -10.10 -3.85 8.56
N LEU A 89 -9.94 -5.12 8.16
CA LEU A 89 -9.86 -6.26 9.08
C LEU A 89 -8.46 -6.38 9.69
N TYR A 90 -7.46 -5.84 9.00
CA TYR A 90 -6.06 -5.95 9.35
C TYR A 90 -5.31 -4.73 8.83
N ASP A 91 -4.44 -4.14 9.65
CA ASP A 91 -3.48 -3.12 9.26
C ASP A 91 -2.10 -3.46 9.84
N ASN A 92 -1.10 -3.59 8.97
CA ASN A 92 0.24 -4.00 9.36
C ASN A 92 1.06 -2.78 9.80
N PRO A 93 1.52 -2.72 11.07
CA PRO A 93 2.32 -1.60 11.57
C PRO A 93 3.69 -1.48 10.87
N LEU A 94 4.20 -2.57 10.29
CA LEU A 94 5.51 -2.61 9.63
C LEU A 94 5.47 -2.22 8.15
N THR A 95 4.30 -1.82 7.62
CA THR A 95 4.17 -1.42 6.21
C THR A 95 5.17 -0.34 5.82
N ASN A 96 5.35 0.68 6.67
CA ASN A 96 6.30 1.76 6.46
C ASN A 96 7.75 1.27 6.45
N PHE A 97 8.09 0.30 7.30
CA PHE A 97 9.42 -0.30 7.34
C PHE A 97 9.73 -1.05 6.04
N HIS A 98 8.82 -1.90 5.56
CA HIS A 98 9.02 -2.63 4.30
C HIS A 98 9.04 -1.69 3.08
N ALA A 99 8.22 -0.64 3.08
CA ALA A 99 8.27 0.40 2.06
C ALA A 99 9.62 1.15 2.08
N GLY A 100 10.12 1.48 3.26
CA GLY A 100 11.43 2.09 3.47
C GLY A 100 12.56 1.21 2.97
N ALA A 101 12.60 -0.05 3.39
CA ALA A 101 13.61 -1.02 2.97
C ALA A 101 13.70 -1.16 1.44
N LYS A 102 12.54 -1.25 0.74
CA LYS A 102 12.50 -1.29 -0.73
C LYS A 102 13.12 -0.04 -1.36
N ARG A 103 12.78 1.15 -0.84
CA ARG A 103 13.29 2.42 -1.36
C ARG A 103 14.78 2.58 -1.08
N SER A 104 15.24 2.22 0.12
CA SER A 104 16.65 2.26 0.49
C SER A 104 17.48 1.29 -0.35
N ALA A 105 16.97 0.09 -0.65
CA ALA A 105 17.65 -0.85 -1.52
C ALA A 105 17.80 -0.32 -2.95
N ILE A 106 16.77 0.35 -3.49
CA ILE A 106 16.86 1.04 -4.79
C ILE A 106 17.86 2.20 -4.71
N GLY A 107 17.81 3.00 -3.63
CA GLY A 107 18.74 4.11 -3.43
C GLY A 107 20.20 3.65 -3.36
N PHE A 108 20.46 2.58 -2.61
CA PHE A 108 21.79 1.98 -2.47
C PHE A 108 22.33 1.48 -3.81
N ALA A 109 21.48 0.83 -4.62
CA ALA A 109 21.84 0.42 -5.97
C ALA A 109 22.19 1.61 -6.88
N VAL A 110 21.34 2.66 -6.90
CA VAL A 110 21.59 3.85 -7.74
C VAL A 110 22.87 4.57 -7.33
N ILE A 111 23.05 4.78 -6.02
CA ILE A 111 24.23 5.47 -5.47
C ILE A 111 25.49 4.64 -5.72
N GLY A 112 25.44 3.32 -5.49
CA GLY A 112 26.59 2.45 -5.71
C GLY A 112 26.99 2.32 -7.18
N LEU A 113 26.04 2.24 -8.11
CA LEU A 113 26.32 2.29 -9.54
C LEU A 113 26.93 3.64 -9.95
N PHE A 114 26.44 4.74 -9.39
CA PHE A 114 27.01 6.06 -9.64
C PHE A 114 28.45 6.17 -9.13
N PHE A 115 28.74 5.73 -7.90
CA PHE A 115 30.09 5.73 -7.37
C PHE A 115 31.03 4.79 -8.13
N SER A 116 30.57 3.60 -8.52
CA SER A 116 31.34 2.70 -9.38
C SER A 116 31.70 3.38 -10.72
N HIS A 117 30.73 4.02 -11.37
CA HIS A 117 31.01 4.76 -12.60
C HIS A 117 32.05 5.88 -12.39
N LEU A 118 31.96 6.64 -11.29
CA LEU A 118 32.96 7.65 -10.95
C LEU A 118 34.36 7.04 -10.72
N MET A 119 34.44 5.91 -10.00
CA MET A 119 35.72 5.23 -9.76
C MET A 119 36.38 4.81 -11.08
N ASP A 120 35.61 4.24 -11.99
CA ASP A 120 36.08 3.85 -13.32
C ASP A 120 36.53 5.07 -14.15
N ALA A 121 35.73 6.13 -14.15
CA ALA A 121 36.02 7.36 -14.89
C ALA A 121 37.28 8.10 -14.41
N THR A 122 37.67 7.95 -13.14
CA THR A 122 38.89 8.60 -12.63
C THR A 122 40.17 7.99 -13.16
N GLY A 123 40.17 6.73 -13.59
CA GLY A 123 41.37 6.01 -14.04
C GLY A 123 42.45 5.80 -12.95
N ILE A 124 42.19 6.21 -11.71
CA ILE A 124 43.11 6.05 -10.57
C ILE A 124 42.94 4.67 -9.93
N ILE A 125 41.71 4.14 -9.95
CA ILE A 125 41.32 2.91 -9.28
C ILE A 125 41.28 1.78 -10.30
N ILE A 126 41.71 0.58 -9.88
CA ILE A 126 41.65 -0.61 -10.73
C ILE A 126 40.19 -0.90 -11.16
N PRO A 127 39.94 -1.19 -12.45
CA PRO A 127 38.58 -1.42 -12.95
C PRO A 127 37.82 -2.53 -12.20
N GLU A 128 38.53 -3.56 -11.73
CA GLU A 128 37.96 -4.67 -10.98
C GLU A 128 37.30 -4.21 -9.67
N ALA A 129 37.88 -3.22 -8.99
CA ALA A 129 37.32 -2.66 -7.76
C ALA A 129 36.04 -1.86 -8.04
N SER A 130 35.98 -1.17 -9.19
CA SER A 130 34.75 -0.50 -9.64
C SER A 130 33.64 -1.52 -9.93
N ILE A 131 33.95 -2.59 -10.68
CA ILE A 131 32.99 -3.67 -10.97
C ILE A 131 32.50 -4.31 -9.67
N LEU A 132 33.39 -4.60 -8.73
CA LEU A 132 33.03 -5.18 -7.44
C LEU A 132 32.05 -4.28 -6.67
N LEU A 133 32.29 -2.97 -6.61
CA LEU A 133 31.37 -2.03 -5.97
C LEU A 133 30.00 -2.04 -6.64
N SER A 134 29.95 -2.05 -7.98
CA SER A 134 28.69 -2.11 -8.73
C SER A 134 27.87 -3.35 -8.36
N VAL A 135 28.50 -4.53 -8.30
CA VAL A 135 27.83 -5.80 -7.99
C VAL A 135 27.35 -5.81 -6.55
N VAL A 136 28.22 -5.45 -5.59
CA VAL A 136 27.86 -5.42 -4.16
C VAL A 136 26.71 -4.44 -3.90
N SER A 137 26.68 -3.31 -4.60
CA SER A 137 25.61 -2.33 -4.47
C SER A 137 24.24 -2.81 -4.97
N LEU A 138 24.23 -3.75 -5.92
CA LEU A 138 23.00 -4.32 -6.49
C LEU A 138 22.41 -5.42 -5.61
N ILE A 139 23.21 -6.15 -4.83
CA ILE A 139 22.79 -7.33 -4.04
C ILE A 139 21.61 -7.05 -3.08
N PRO A 140 21.55 -5.92 -2.34
CA PRO A 140 20.43 -5.66 -1.43
C PRO A 140 19.07 -5.57 -2.14
N PHE A 141 19.03 -5.15 -3.40
CA PHE A 141 17.78 -5.00 -4.15
C PHE A 141 17.01 -6.32 -4.32
N PRO A 142 17.53 -7.38 -4.96
CA PRO A 142 16.80 -8.64 -5.11
C PRO A 142 16.49 -9.30 -3.75
N ILE A 143 17.39 -9.21 -2.77
CA ILE A 143 17.16 -9.78 -1.43
C ILE A 143 15.94 -9.13 -0.78
N VAL A 144 15.90 -7.80 -0.73
CA VAL A 144 14.77 -7.08 -0.16
C VAL A 144 13.50 -7.37 -0.95
N GLN A 145 13.55 -7.45 -2.28
CA GLN A 145 12.37 -7.79 -3.08
C GLN A 145 11.82 -9.18 -2.75
N ILE A 146 12.67 -10.20 -2.62
CA ILE A 146 12.21 -11.57 -2.32
C ILE A 146 11.52 -11.64 -0.95
N LEU A 147 12.13 -11.03 0.07
CA LEU A 147 11.60 -11.04 1.44
C LEU A 147 10.36 -10.16 1.58
N SER A 148 10.34 -8.97 0.98
CA SER A 148 9.22 -8.04 1.11
C SER A 148 8.07 -8.27 0.11
N ARG A 149 8.23 -9.17 -0.86
CA ARG A 149 7.17 -9.50 -1.84
C ARG A 149 5.88 -10.02 -1.21
N PRO A 150 5.87 -11.01 -0.29
CA PRO A 150 4.63 -11.51 0.30
C PRO A 150 3.96 -10.53 1.28
N HIS A 151 4.60 -9.42 1.63
CA HIS A 151 4.10 -8.50 2.65
C HIS A 151 2.72 -7.91 2.31
N VAL A 152 1.78 -8.09 3.24
CA VAL A 152 0.43 -7.52 3.20
C VAL A 152 0.38 -6.31 4.11
N SER A 153 -0.06 -5.19 3.56
CA SER A 153 -0.24 -3.93 4.29
C SER A 153 -1.58 -3.88 5.01
N ARG A 154 -2.68 -4.14 4.28
CA ARG A 154 -4.05 -4.12 4.82
C ARG A 154 -4.89 -5.23 4.22
N ILE A 155 -5.89 -5.68 4.97
CA ILE A 155 -6.92 -6.59 4.47
C ILE A 155 -8.28 -5.94 4.66
N TYR A 156 -9.10 -5.96 3.63
CA TYR A 156 -10.46 -5.46 3.66
C TYR A 156 -11.44 -6.56 3.28
N ARG A 157 -12.63 -6.55 3.89
CA ARG A 157 -13.74 -7.37 3.42
C ARG A 157 -14.38 -6.74 2.18
N LEU A 158 -14.77 -7.55 1.21
CA LEU A 158 -15.55 -7.14 0.06
C LEU A 158 -17.01 -7.57 0.26
N TYR A 159 -17.92 -6.63 0.09
CA TYR A 159 -19.36 -6.84 0.21
C TYR A 159 -20.01 -6.78 -1.18
N ASP A 160 -20.94 -7.69 -1.46
CA ASP A 160 -21.82 -7.61 -2.64
C ASP A 160 -23.09 -6.84 -2.26
N THR A 161 -23.29 -5.66 -2.83
CA THR A 161 -24.47 -4.80 -2.55
C THR A 161 -25.75 -5.31 -3.22
N SER A 162 -25.65 -6.27 -4.13
CA SER A 162 -26.82 -6.89 -4.77
C SER A 162 -27.51 -7.94 -3.88
N LYS A 163 -26.81 -8.44 -2.85
CA LYS A 163 -27.35 -9.42 -1.91
C LYS A 163 -27.73 -8.75 -0.57
N PRO A 164 -28.79 -9.23 0.09
CA PRO A 164 -29.10 -8.80 1.45
C PRO A 164 -27.96 -9.21 2.40
N GLN A 165 -27.56 -8.30 3.28
CA GLN A 165 -26.45 -8.48 4.22
C GLN A 165 -26.88 -9.32 5.44
N THR A 166 -27.32 -10.56 5.19
CA THR A 166 -27.56 -11.55 6.26
C THR A 166 -26.25 -12.24 6.62
N LEU A 167 -26.19 -12.85 7.80
CA LEU A 167 -24.97 -13.50 8.31
C LEU A 167 -24.52 -14.64 7.39
N GLU A 168 -25.47 -15.42 6.89
CA GLU A 168 -25.24 -16.58 6.02
C GLU A 168 -24.59 -16.14 4.71
N ASN A 169 -25.11 -15.09 4.08
CA ASN A 169 -24.56 -14.54 2.83
C ASN A 169 -23.16 -13.92 3.00
N LEU A 170 -22.79 -13.53 4.23
CA LEU A 170 -21.47 -12.99 4.54
C LEU A 170 -20.42 -14.07 4.78
N VAL A 171 -20.85 -15.27 5.17
CA VAL A 171 -19.96 -16.40 5.50
C VAL A 171 -19.72 -17.28 4.27
N ASP A 172 -20.75 -17.60 3.49
CA ASP A 172 -20.70 -18.66 2.46
C ASP A 172 -19.84 -18.33 1.22
N ASP A 173 -19.62 -17.06 0.89
CA ASP A 173 -18.87 -16.66 -0.32
C ASP A 173 -17.98 -15.44 -0.02
N GLU A 174 -17.37 -15.46 1.16
CA GLU A 174 -16.61 -14.33 1.68
C GLU A 174 -15.36 -14.08 0.83
N THR A 175 -15.26 -12.85 0.33
CA THR A 175 -14.14 -12.41 -0.47
C THR A 175 -13.40 -11.27 0.23
N LEU A 176 -12.08 -11.39 0.28
CA LEU A 176 -11.17 -10.44 0.88
C LEU A 176 -10.35 -9.72 -0.20
N ILE A 177 -9.94 -8.51 0.13
CA ILE A 177 -8.99 -7.72 -0.64
C ILE A 177 -7.73 -7.53 0.18
N PHE A 178 -6.63 -8.10 -0.32
CA PHE A 178 -5.31 -7.96 0.28
C PHE A 178 -4.57 -6.82 -0.42
N GLN A 179 -4.21 -5.80 0.34
CA GLN A 179 -3.40 -4.69 -0.15
C GLN A 179 -1.93 -5.02 0.02
N ARG A 180 -1.18 -5.05 -1.09
CA ARG A 180 0.26 -5.36 -1.10
C ARG A 180 1.08 -4.19 -1.60
N LEU A 181 2.31 -4.11 -1.12
CA LEU A 181 3.29 -3.13 -1.58
C LEU A 181 3.75 -3.44 -2.99
N ASP A 182 3.73 -2.43 -3.86
CA ASP A 182 4.38 -2.48 -5.16
C ASP A 182 5.90 -2.71 -5.03
N TRP A 183 6.55 -3.11 -6.12
CA TRP A 183 8.00 -3.38 -6.13
C TRP A 183 8.83 -2.15 -5.72
N ARG A 184 8.34 -0.92 -6.02
CA ARG A 184 9.00 0.33 -5.60
C ARG A 184 8.78 0.70 -4.13
N GLY A 185 7.84 0.03 -3.45
CA GLY A 185 7.43 0.39 -2.08
C GLY A 185 6.75 1.77 -1.99
N LYS A 186 6.26 2.35 -3.09
CA LYS A 186 5.57 3.67 -3.10
C LYS A 186 4.05 3.57 -3.01
N LYS A 187 3.48 2.55 -3.65
CA LYS A 187 2.04 2.39 -3.78
C LYS A 187 1.62 1.01 -3.34
N THR A 188 0.38 0.87 -2.93
CA THR A 188 -0.26 -0.43 -2.76
C THR A 188 -1.06 -0.83 -3.99
N PHE A 189 -1.24 -2.14 -4.17
CA PHE A 189 -2.17 -2.71 -5.13
C PHE A 189 -3.01 -3.79 -4.43
N ASN A 190 -4.21 -4.00 -4.95
CA ASN A 190 -5.18 -4.90 -4.35
C ASN A 190 -5.17 -6.25 -5.05
N GLU A 191 -5.22 -7.33 -4.28
CA GLU A 191 -5.45 -8.69 -4.77
C GLU A 191 -6.75 -9.23 -4.20
N LEU A 192 -7.56 -9.83 -5.06
CA LEU A 192 -8.82 -10.47 -4.67
C LEU A 192 -8.52 -11.91 -4.23
N ILE A 193 -9.02 -12.29 -3.05
CA ILE A 193 -8.82 -13.61 -2.45
C ILE A 193 -10.12 -14.09 -1.84
N LYS A 194 -10.52 -15.33 -2.13
CA LYS A 194 -11.64 -15.97 -1.42
C LYS A 194 -11.15 -16.61 -0.13
N VAL A 195 -11.91 -16.46 0.96
CA VAL A 195 -11.51 -17.01 2.27
C VAL A 195 -11.30 -18.52 2.19
N ASP A 196 -12.20 -19.23 1.50
CA ASP A 196 -12.11 -20.69 1.33
C ASP A 196 -10.84 -21.16 0.62
N THR A 197 -10.14 -20.28 -0.09
CA THR A 197 -8.89 -20.64 -0.80
C THR A 197 -7.65 -20.52 0.07
N LEU A 198 -7.76 -19.91 1.26
CA LEU A 198 -6.65 -19.69 2.17
C LEU A 198 -6.25 -20.97 2.89
N ARG A 199 -4.94 -21.18 3.03
CA ARG A 199 -4.33 -22.25 3.80
C ARG A 199 -3.00 -21.80 4.39
N LEU A 200 -2.52 -22.51 5.40
CA LEU A 200 -1.15 -22.36 5.87
C LEU A 200 -0.13 -22.90 4.83
N PRO A 201 1.08 -22.31 4.77
CA PRO A 201 2.15 -22.79 3.91
C PRO A 201 2.66 -24.15 4.36
N LYS A 202 3.07 -24.96 3.39
CA LYS A 202 3.89 -26.15 3.64
C LYS A 202 5.31 -25.74 4.05
N PRO A 203 6.12 -26.63 4.68
CA PRO A 203 7.49 -26.30 5.08
C PRO A 203 8.36 -25.72 3.93
N GLU A 204 8.18 -26.23 2.71
CA GLU A 204 8.86 -25.76 1.50
C GLU A 204 8.43 -24.36 1.03
N GLU A 205 7.23 -23.90 1.41
CA GLU A 205 6.63 -22.64 0.98
C GLU A 205 6.88 -21.49 1.96
N SER A 206 7.26 -21.80 3.19
CA SER A 206 7.32 -20.85 4.30
C SER A 206 8.40 -19.77 4.14
N ARG A 207 9.42 -19.97 3.29
CA ARG A 207 10.53 -19.01 3.06
C ARG A 207 11.12 -18.47 4.37
N PHE A 208 11.72 -19.33 5.18
CA PHE A 208 12.27 -18.97 6.49
C PHE A 208 11.23 -18.38 7.46
N GLY A 209 9.98 -18.84 7.42
CA GLY A 209 8.90 -18.32 8.27
C GLY A 209 8.27 -17.01 7.77
N TRP A 210 8.77 -16.46 6.66
CA TRP A 210 8.31 -15.16 6.15
C TRP A 210 6.98 -15.24 5.42
N VAL A 211 6.60 -16.41 4.91
CA VAL A 211 5.27 -16.67 4.35
C VAL A 211 4.50 -17.45 5.39
N ASN A 212 3.29 -16.99 5.69
CA ASN A 212 2.41 -17.61 6.68
C ASN A 212 0.97 -17.81 6.19
N LEU A 213 0.60 -17.23 5.04
CA LEU A 213 -0.66 -17.51 4.37
C LEU A 213 -0.43 -17.77 2.89
N VAL A 214 -1.16 -18.75 2.36
CA VAL A 214 -1.12 -19.15 0.96
C VAL A 214 -2.53 -19.20 0.42
N SER A 215 -2.76 -18.64 -0.76
CA SER A 215 -4.02 -18.78 -1.51
C SER A 215 -3.73 -19.52 -2.80
N GLU A 216 -4.55 -20.50 -3.10
CA GLU A 216 -4.53 -21.23 -4.37
C GLU A 216 -5.83 -20.96 -5.11
N ASP A 217 -5.73 -20.39 -6.30
CA ASP A 217 -6.91 -20.14 -7.13
C ASP A 217 -7.39 -21.46 -7.75
N PRO A 218 -8.62 -21.93 -7.46
CA PRO A 218 -9.11 -23.21 -7.94
C PRO A 218 -9.19 -23.29 -9.48
N ASN A 219 -9.35 -22.15 -10.15
CA ASN A 219 -9.48 -22.11 -11.61
C ASN A 219 -8.13 -22.14 -12.32
N THR A 220 -7.14 -21.41 -11.78
CA THR A 220 -5.84 -21.23 -12.45
C THR A 220 -4.72 -22.06 -11.83
N LYS A 221 -4.95 -22.69 -10.67
CA LYS A 221 -3.94 -23.38 -9.85
C LYS A 221 -2.73 -22.53 -9.51
N LEU A 222 -2.86 -21.20 -9.61
CA LEU A 222 -1.80 -20.27 -9.30
C LEU A 222 -1.75 -20.05 -7.80
N ILE A 223 -0.55 -20.22 -7.24
CA ILE A 223 -0.29 -20.07 -5.81
C ILE A 223 0.20 -18.65 -5.52
N LYS A 224 -0.39 -18.01 -4.53
CA LYS A 224 0.06 -16.72 -3.99
C LYS A 224 0.48 -16.86 -2.54
N TYR A 225 1.56 -16.18 -2.22
CA TYR A 225 2.18 -16.17 -0.90
C TYR A 225 1.97 -14.82 -0.22
N PHE A 226 1.58 -14.87 1.04
CA PHE A 226 1.28 -13.72 1.88
C PHE A 226 2.01 -13.81 3.22
N ASN A 227 2.36 -12.64 3.73
CA ASN A 227 2.83 -12.42 5.08
C ASN A 227 1.83 -11.49 5.78
N VAL A 228 1.12 -12.04 6.75
CA VAL A 228 0.17 -11.34 7.61
C VAL A 228 0.61 -11.58 9.05
N THR A 229 1.10 -10.58 9.75
CA THR A 229 1.55 -10.73 11.13
C THR A 229 0.41 -11.25 12.02
N ASP A 230 0.69 -12.34 12.75
CA ASP A 230 -0.26 -12.93 13.69
C ASP A 230 -0.50 -12.03 14.91
N GLY A 231 -1.67 -12.10 15.53
CA GLY A 231 -2.06 -11.28 16.69
C GLY A 231 -2.47 -9.85 16.34
N ILE A 232 -2.61 -9.52 15.05
CA ILE A 232 -3.07 -8.20 14.57
C ILE A 232 -4.40 -8.39 13.80
N GLY A 233 -5.35 -7.46 13.99
CA GLY A 233 -6.69 -7.51 13.38
C GLY A 233 -7.78 -8.09 14.27
N GLY A 234 -7.40 -8.62 15.43
CA GLY A 234 -8.31 -9.12 16.47
C GLY A 234 -9.25 -10.21 15.97
N ILE A 235 -10.44 -10.26 16.57
CA ILE A 235 -11.39 -11.37 16.46
C ILE A 235 -11.80 -11.71 15.01
N ASN A 236 -11.90 -10.70 14.15
CA ASN A 236 -12.30 -10.89 12.75
C ASN A 236 -11.21 -11.57 11.93
N MET A 237 -9.95 -11.25 12.23
CA MET A 237 -8.80 -11.88 11.59
C MET A 237 -8.53 -13.26 12.17
N ASP A 238 -8.76 -13.46 13.48
CA ASP A 238 -8.64 -14.77 14.13
C ASP A 238 -9.57 -15.82 13.50
N ARG A 239 -10.77 -15.43 13.07
CA ARG A 239 -11.66 -16.33 12.30
C ARG A 239 -11.07 -16.69 10.93
N ILE A 240 -10.44 -15.75 10.24
CA ILE A 240 -9.80 -16.03 8.94
C ILE A 240 -8.61 -16.99 9.15
N TRP A 241 -7.84 -16.79 10.23
CA TRP A 241 -6.77 -17.71 10.63
C TRP A 241 -7.30 -19.10 10.94
N SER A 242 -8.38 -19.23 11.71
CA SER A 242 -8.93 -20.53 12.06
C SER A 242 -9.45 -21.30 10.85
N ILE A 243 -10.02 -20.63 9.85
CA ILE A 243 -10.41 -21.25 8.58
C ILE A 243 -9.17 -21.78 7.83
N ALA A 244 -8.11 -20.97 7.73
CA ALA A 244 -6.87 -21.35 7.06
C ALA A 244 -6.13 -22.50 7.77
N GLU A 245 -6.12 -22.50 9.10
CA GLU A 245 -5.53 -23.53 9.97
C GLU A 245 -6.25 -24.87 9.79
N ARG A 246 -7.58 -24.87 9.87
CA ARG A 246 -8.42 -26.06 9.71
C ARG A 246 -8.24 -26.70 8.34
N LYS A 247 -8.19 -25.88 7.29
CA LYS A 247 -7.95 -26.38 5.93
C LYS A 247 -6.57 -27.01 5.77
N SER A 248 -5.60 -26.58 6.57
CA SER A 248 -4.26 -27.14 6.64
C SER A 248 -4.12 -28.31 7.62
N GLY A 249 -5.17 -28.69 8.35
CA GLY A 249 -5.13 -29.76 9.36
C GLY A 249 -4.32 -29.39 10.61
N VAL A 250 -4.13 -28.09 10.88
CA VAL A 250 -3.44 -27.59 12.07
C VAL A 250 -4.49 -27.07 13.04
N ASP A 251 -4.36 -27.43 14.32
CA ASP A 251 -5.22 -26.90 15.39
C ASP A 251 -4.37 -26.09 16.38
N ASN A 252 -4.51 -24.78 16.35
CA ASN A 252 -3.86 -23.84 17.26
C ASN A 252 -4.79 -23.35 18.39
N GLY A 253 -5.95 -24.00 18.59
CA GLY A 253 -6.89 -23.64 19.65
C GLY A 253 -7.71 -22.38 19.37
N ARG A 254 -7.74 -21.91 18.11
CA ARG A 254 -8.51 -20.74 17.64
C ARG A 254 -9.92 -21.09 17.16
N ASN A 255 -10.41 -22.28 17.50
CA ASN A 255 -11.65 -22.87 16.99
C ASN A 255 -12.95 -22.27 17.59
N PHE A 256 -12.91 -21.05 18.10
CA PHE A 256 -14.06 -20.43 18.79
C PHE A 256 -15.23 -20.09 17.86
N PHE A 257 -15.02 -20.08 16.54
CA PHE A 257 -15.96 -19.47 15.59
C PHE A 257 -16.90 -20.44 14.88
N GLU A 258 -16.85 -21.75 15.15
CA GLU A 258 -17.79 -22.71 14.57
C GLU A 258 -17.87 -24.00 15.40
N LYS A 259 -19.09 -24.32 15.84
CA LYS A 259 -19.58 -25.67 16.12
C LYS A 259 -20.62 -26.00 15.07
#